data_AF-A0A9X6MMG5-F1
#
_entry.id   AF-A0A9X6MMG5-F1
#
_cell.length_a   1.000
_cell.length_b   1.000
_cell.length_c   1.000
_cell.angle_alpha   90.00
_cell.angle_beta   90.00
_cell.angle_gamma   90.00
#
_symmetry.space_group_name_H-M   'P 1'
#
loop_
_entity.id
_entity.type
_entity.pdbx_description
1 polymer ?
#
loop_
_entity_poly.entity_id
_entity_poly.type
_entity_poly.pdbx_seq_one_letter_code
_entity_poly.pdbx_strand_id
1 'polypeptide(L)' 'MEMHKSCECNRCKRYTVYSRWKVKKGDPIKVYSSGHLLKKWGTFLTMDYSFVKWCDEEQHIHFTNLQSLHIQKIL' A
#
# COMPACT_ATOMS: atom_id res chain seq x y z
N MET A 1 -5.33 -8.57 31.48
CA MET A 1 -5.28 -8.48 30.01
C MET A 1 -4.87 -7.05 29.69
N GLU A 2 -3.56 -6.80 29.57
CA GLU A 2 -3.07 -5.43 29.34
C GLU A 2 -3.42 -5.00 27.91
N MET A 3 -4.32 -4.04 27.80
CA MET A 3 -4.57 -3.34 26.55
C MET A 3 -3.30 -2.58 26.18
N HIS A 4 -2.50 -3.12 25.26
CA HIS A 4 -1.41 -2.39 24.64
C HIS A 4 -1.97 -1.08 24.07
N LYS A 5 -1.66 0.04 24.74
CA LYS A 5 -1.99 1.37 24.24
C LYS A 5 -1.33 1.50 22.87
N SER A 6 -2.14 1.57 21.82
CA SER A 6 -1.68 1.88 20.47
C SER A 6 -0.89 3.18 20.52
N CYS A 7 0.43 3.15 20.27
CA CYS A 7 1.20 4.39 20.18
C CYS A 7 0.72 5.17 18.96
N GLU A 8 0.13 6.33 19.20
CA GLU A 8 -0.33 7.25 18.16
C GLU A 8 0.81 8.09 17.56
N CYS A 9 2.04 7.82 17.98
CA CYS A 9 3.23 8.49 17.47
C CYS A 9 3.45 8.19 15.98
N ASN A 10 3.95 9.18 15.22
CA ASN A 10 4.22 9.06 13.77
C ASN A 10 5.06 7.82 13.41
N ARG A 11 5.98 7.43 14.30
CA ARG A 11 6.83 6.24 14.14
C ARG A 11 6.00 4.94 14.15
N CYS A 12 5.13 4.77 15.14
CA CYS A 12 4.31 3.57 15.26
C CYS A 12 3.22 3.55 14.19
N LYS A 13 2.60 4.69 13.86
CA LYS A 13 1.65 4.80 12.74
C LYS A 13 2.27 4.34 11.42
N ARG A 14 3.49 4.78 11.12
CA ARG A 14 4.26 4.32 9.96
C ARG A 14 4.50 2.81 9.97
N TYR A 15 4.95 2.26 11.11
CA TYR A 15 5.18 0.83 11.25
C TYR A 15 3.91 0.00 10.97
N THR A 16 2.76 0.43 11.50
CA THR A 16 1.48 -0.25 11.28
C THR A 16 1.07 -0.22 9.81
N VAL A 17 1.21 0.92 9.13
CA VAL A 17 0.92 1.04 7.70
C VAL A 17 1.80 0.12 6.85
N TYR A 18 3.12 0.11 7.10
CA TYR A 18 4.05 -0.76 6.37
C TYR A 18 3.80 -2.24 6.64
N SER A 19 3.39 -2.61 7.86
CA SER A 19 3.06 -3.99 8.20
C SER A 19 1.72 -4.47 7.61
N ARG A 20 0.81 -3.55 7.30
CA ARG A 20 -0.54 -3.87 6.78
C ARG A 20 -0.46 -4.53 5.41
N TRP A 21 0.50 -4.10 4.59
CA TRP A 21 0.66 -4.56 3.21
C TRP A 21 1.94 -5.39 3.11
N LYS A 22 1.81 -6.72 3.02
CA LYS A 22 2.95 -7.66 2.88
C LYS A 22 3.51 -7.64 1.45
N VAL A 23 3.87 -6.46 0.95
CA VAL A 23 4.42 -6.23 -0.39
C VAL A 23 5.87 -5.75 -0.31
N LYS A 24 6.69 -6.15 -1.27
CA LYS A 24 8.09 -5.76 -1.45
C LYS A 24 8.27 -5.13 -2.83
N LYS A 25 9.30 -4.28 -2.97
CA LYS A 25 9.66 -3.69 -4.27
C LYS A 25 9.82 -4.79 -5.32
N GLY A 26 9.15 -4.62 -6.46
CA GLY A 26 9.12 -5.60 -7.55
C GLY A 26 7.95 -6.59 -7.46
N ASP A 27 7.18 -6.63 -6.37
CA ASP A 27 6.02 -7.49 -6.27
C ASP A 27 4.93 -7.04 -7.26
N PRO A 28 4.31 -7.97 -8.01
CA PRO A 28 3.11 -7.66 -8.76
C PRO A 28 1.94 -7.44 -7.80
N ILE A 29 1.18 -6.37 -8.04
CA ILE A 29 0.07 -5.93 -7.20
C ILE A 29 -1.15 -5.55 -8.04
N LYS A 30 -2.32 -5.62 -7.42
CA LYS A 30 -3.54 -4.95 -7.85
C LYS A 30 -3.87 -3.84 -6.87
N VAL A 31 -4.23 -2.67 -7.41
CA VAL A 31 -4.59 -1.51 -6.61
C VAL A 31 -6.06 -1.20 -6.83
N TYR A 32 -6.83 -1.25 -5.75
CA TYR A 32 -8.26 -0.95 -5.73
C TYR A 32 -8.50 0.35 -4.98
N SER A 33 -9.39 1.18 -5.47
CA SER A 33 -9.89 2.39 -4.79
C SER A 33 -11.40 2.26 -4.62
N SER A 34 -11.89 2.32 -3.38
CA SER A 34 -13.32 2.16 -3.08
C SER A 34 -13.95 0.90 -3.69
N GLY A 35 -13.20 -0.21 -3.72
CA GLY A 35 -13.63 -1.48 -4.33
C GLY A 35 -13.46 -1.57 -5.85
N HIS A 36 -13.13 -0.47 -6.53
CA HIS A 36 -12.88 -0.46 -7.96
C HIS A 36 -11.40 -0.67 -8.28
N LEU A 37 -11.10 -1.60 -9.17
CA LEU A 37 -9.74 -1.84 -9.64
C LEU A 37 -9.29 -0.64 -10.49
N LEU A 38 -8.21 0.05 -10.09
CA LEU A 38 -7.73 1.25 -10.78
C LEU A 38 -7.11 0.92 -12.16
N LYS A 39 -6.39 -0.20 -12.25
CA LYS A 39 -5.76 -0.75 -13.46
C LYS A 39 -5.68 -2.27 -13.35
N LYS A 40 -5.41 -2.97 -14.46
CA LYS A 40 -5.38 -4.44 -14.53
C LYS A 40 -4.46 -5.09 -13.48
N TRP A 41 -3.21 -4.67 -13.43
CA TRP A 41 -2.19 -5.04 -12.45
C TRP A 41 -1.00 -4.07 -12.59
N GLY A 42 -0.08 -4.08 -11.63
CA GLY A 42 1.13 -3.27 -11.69
C GLY A 42 2.23 -3.81 -10.79
N THR A 43 3.38 -3.16 -10.78
CA THR A 43 4.54 -3.51 -9.97
C THR A 43 4.69 -2.52 -8.82
N PHE A 44 4.76 -3.03 -7.60
CA PHE A 44 5.01 -2.22 -6.42
C PHE A 44 6.43 -1.64 -6.46
N LEU A 45 6.55 -0.32 -6.27
CA LEU A 45 7.85 0.37 -6.26
C LEU A 45 8.26 0.74 -4.84
N THR A 46 7.44 1.52 -4.16
CA THR A 46 7.68 1.97 -2.78
C THR A 46 6.37 2.43 -2.14
N MET A 47 6.37 2.49 -0.82
CA MET A 47 5.28 3.05 -0.03
C MET A 47 5.86 4.02 0.98
N ASP A 48 5.16 5.12 1.23
CA ASP A 48 5.39 5.99 2.37
C ASP A 48 4.19 5.92 3.32
N TYR A 49 4.20 6.77 4.36
CA TYR A 49 3.16 6.79 5.38
C TYR A 49 1.72 6.88 4.82
N SER A 50 1.53 7.67 3.76
CA SER A 50 0.21 8.00 3.23
C SER A 50 0.04 7.64 1.77
N PHE A 51 1.10 7.25 1.06
CA PHE A 51 1.07 7.06 -0.38
C PHE A 51 1.74 5.77 -0.81
N VAL A 52 1.22 5.19 -1.88
CA VAL A 52 1.85 4.10 -2.61
C VAL A 52 2.31 4.58 -3.98
N LYS A 53 3.50 4.15 -4.36
CA LYS A 53 4.07 4.31 -5.70
C LYS A 53 4.17 2.96 -6.38
N TRP A 54 3.62 2.87 -7.60
CA TRP A 54 3.60 1.64 -8.38
C TRP A 54 3.65 1.95 -9.87
N CYS A 55 4.06 0.97 -10.66
CA CYS A 55 4.17 1.06 -12.12
C CYS A 55 3.10 0.19 -12.76
N ASP A 56 2.34 0.68 -13.73
CA ASP A 56 1.41 -0.17 -14.48
C ASP A 56 2.09 -0.90 -15.65
N GLU A 57 1.30 -1.67 -16.41
CA GLU A 57 1.76 -2.41 -17.58
C GLU A 57 2.21 -1.52 -18.75
N GLU A 58 1.73 -0.28 -18.80
CA GLU A 58 2.10 0.73 -19.80
C GLU A 58 3.36 1.52 -19.38
N GLN A 59 4.02 1.11 -18.30
CA GLN A 59 5.16 1.79 -17.67
C GLN A 59 4.83 3.18 -17.11
N HIS A 60 3.56 3.48 -16.85
CA HIS A 60 3.17 4.70 -16.17
C HIS A 60 3.36 4.56 -14.66
N ILE A 61 3.98 5.57 -14.07
CA ILE A 61 4.19 5.65 -12.62
C ILE A 61 2.98 6.30 -11.98
N HIS A 62 2.32 5.54 -11.11
CA HIS A 62 1.19 5.99 -10.31
C HIS A 62 1.62 6.33 -8.88
N PHE A 63 1.03 7.38 -8.33
CA PHE A 63 1.21 7.82 -6.96
C PHE A 63 -0.16 8.10 -6.34
N THR A 64 -0.56 7.34 -5.31
CA THR A 64 -1.94 7.38 -4.81
C THR A 64 -1.98 7.24 -3.29
N ASN A 65 -2.92 7.95 -2.64
CA ASN A 65 -3.08 7.97 -1.19
C ASN A 65 -3.70 6.66 -0.66
N LEU A 66 -3.11 6.07 0.39
CA LEU A 66 -3.50 4.81 1.03
C LEU A 66 -4.83 4.83 1.79
N GLN A 67 -5.40 5.99 2.11
CA GLN A 67 -6.58 6.10 2.97
C GLN A 67 -7.80 5.34 2.45
N SER A 68 -7.98 5.26 1.13
CA SER A 68 -9.10 4.57 0.48
C SER A 68 -8.65 3.39 -0.42
N LEU A 69 -7.39 2.99 -0.33
CA LEU A 69 -6.83 1.96 -1.19
C LEU A 69 -6.84 0.58 -0.56
N HIS A 70 -7.04 -0.41 -1.42
CA HIS A 70 -6.70 -1.79 -1.15
C HIS A 70 -5.64 -2.29 -2.12
N ILE A 71 -4.50 -2.74 -1.60
CA ILE A 71 -3.37 -3.28 -2.38
C ILE A 71 -3.30 -4.80 -2.19
N GLN A 72 -3.59 -5.55 -3.24
CA GLN A 72 -3.49 -7.00 -3.20
C GLN A 72 -2.21 -7.45 -3.92
N LYS A 73 -1.35 -8.20 -3.24
CA LYS A 73 -0.21 -8.88 -3.88
C LYS A 73 -0.72 -10.01 -4.79
N ILE A 74 -0.22 -10.08 -6.00
CA ILE A 74 -0.42 -11.20 -6.92
C ILE A 74 0.72 -12.20 -6.66
N LEU A 75 0.38 -13.49 -6.53
CA LEU A 75 1.35 -14.58 -6.30
C LEU A 75 2.17 -14.86 -7.57
#